data_AF-A0A0S8A4P9-F1
#
_entry.id   AF-A0A0S8A4P9-F1
#
_cell.length_a   1.000
_cell.length_b   1.000
_cell.length_c   1.000
_cell.angle_alpha   90.00
_cell.angle_beta   90.00
_cell.angle_gamma   90.00
#
_symmetry.space_group_name_H-M   'P 1'
#
loop_
_entity.id
_entity.type
_entity.pdbx_description
1 polymer ?
#
loop_
_entity_poly.entity_id
_entity_poly.type
_entity_poly.pdbx_seq_one_letter_code
_entity_poly.pdbx_strand_id
1 'polypeptide(L)'
;MTALTYAVIAALGNVAGGIAVARGAKLGLRLISGCVAFGAGFMLSVALAEVLPEAFEMGGRSAALYVLLGYLLVHLSQHTATEHFHFGEETHSVTHQAGVTALIGLLLHTFFDGVAIASGFAVSQRLGILVFLAILLHKLPEGVTISSIQIAGGTEPNRA
;
A
#
# COMPACT_ATOMS: atom_id res chain seq x y z
N MET A 1 17.70 13.51 7.86
CA MET A 1 16.66 12.58 8.35
C MET A 1 17.00 11.20 7.83
N THR A 2 16.82 10.13 8.61
CA THR A 2 17.13 8.75 8.17
C THR A 2 15.94 8.15 7.43
N ALA A 3 16.17 7.16 6.56
CA ALA A 3 15.10 6.45 5.85
C ALA A 3 14.04 5.87 6.81
N LEU A 4 14.46 5.45 8.00
CA LEU A 4 13.58 4.98 9.07
C LEU A 4 12.56 6.06 9.50
N THR A 5 12.98 7.33 9.60
CA THR A 5 12.07 8.42 9.96
C THR A 5 10.94 8.56 8.94
N TYR A 6 11.27 8.49 7.64
CA TYR A 6 10.27 8.55 6.58
C TYR A 6 9.33 7.35 6.58
N ALA A 7 9.87 6.13 6.78
CA ALA A 7 9.05 4.93 6.90
C ALA A 7 8.09 4.99 8.09
N VAL A 8 8.54 5.51 9.25
CA VAL A 8 7.69 5.71 10.43
C VAL A 8 6.60 6.74 10.15
N ILE A 9 6.91 7.86 9.49
CA ILE A 9 5.90 8.86 9.11
C ILE A 9 4.85 8.25 8.17
N ALA A 10 5.27 7.45 7.18
CA ALA A 10 4.35 6.75 6.30
C ALA A 10 3.45 5.76 7.07
N ALA A 11 4.02 4.98 7.99
CA ALA A 11 3.28 4.05 8.83
C ALA A 11 2.25 4.75 9.74
N LEU A 12 2.59 5.93 10.28
CA LEU A 12 1.65 6.76 11.04
C LEU A 12 0.44 7.19 10.19
N GLY A 13 0.57 7.27 8.87
CA GLY A 13 -0.55 7.50 7.95
C GLY A 13 -1.61 6.40 8.05
N ASN A 14 -1.22 5.12 8.04
CA ASN A 14 -2.15 3.99 8.23
C ASN A 14 -2.83 4.07 9.60
N VAL A 15 -2.06 4.32 10.66
CA VAL A 15 -2.59 4.43 12.02
C VAL A 15 -3.59 5.58 12.12
N ALA A 16 -3.30 6.74 11.51
CA ALA A 16 -4.21 7.87 11.49
C ALA A 16 -5.52 7.54 10.76
N GLY A 17 -5.44 6.83 9.63
CA GLY A 17 -6.62 6.34 8.91
C GLY A 17 -7.48 5.40 9.76
N GLY A 18 -6.87 4.46 10.47
CA GLY A 18 -7.60 3.54 11.35
C GLY A 18 -8.22 4.21 12.57
N ILE A 19 -7.49 5.10 13.23
CA ILE A 19 -8.04 5.92 14.34
C ILE A 19 -9.22 6.76 13.87
N ALA A 20 -9.16 7.31 12.65
CA ALA A 20 -10.28 8.07 12.10
C ALA A 20 -11.55 7.20 12.01
N VAL A 21 -11.43 5.97 11.52
CA VAL A 21 -12.55 5.01 11.47
C VAL A 21 -13.02 4.61 12.87
N ALA A 22 -12.10 4.26 13.78
CA ALA A 22 -12.41 3.86 15.16
C ALA A 22 -13.17 4.96 15.93
N ARG A 23 -12.89 6.23 15.63
CA ARG A 23 -13.58 7.40 16.21
C ARG A 23 -14.86 7.79 15.47
N GLY A 24 -15.29 7.01 14.48
CA GLY A 24 -16.51 7.27 13.71
C GLY A 24 -16.40 8.46 12.75
N ALA A 25 -15.19 8.83 12.32
CA ALA A 25 -14.99 9.89 11.34
C ALA A 25 -15.64 9.50 10.00
N LYS A 26 -16.53 10.37 9.51
CA LYS A 26 -17.19 10.19 8.21
C LYS A 26 -16.35 10.82 7.11
N LEU A 27 -15.25 10.16 6.75
CA LEU A 27 -14.49 10.55 5.56
C LEU A 27 -15.35 10.26 4.33
N GLY A 28 -15.55 11.28 3.48
CA GLY A 28 -16.33 11.11 2.26
C GLY A 28 -15.63 10.17 1.29
N LEU A 29 -16.36 9.21 0.72
CA LEU A 29 -15.82 8.28 -0.28
C LEU A 29 -15.10 9.02 -1.43
N ARG A 30 -15.62 10.17 -1.87
CA ARG A 30 -14.97 11.00 -2.91
C ARG A 30 -13.56 11.43 -2.53
N LEU A 31 -13.32 11.76 -1.25
CA LEU A 31 -11.99 12.15 -0.77
C LEU A 31 -11.06 10.94 -0.75
N ILE A 32 -11.52 9.82 -0.18
CA ILE A 32 -10.74 8.57 -0.12
C ILE A 32 -10.37 8.11 -1.53
N SER A 33 -11.35 7.99 -2.42
CA SER A 33 -11.14 7.60 -3.82
C SER A 33 -10.23 8.59 -4.55
N GLY A 34 -10.34 9.90 -4.28
CA GLY A 34 -9.45 10.91 -4.83
C GLY A 34 -8.00 10.73 -4.37
N CYS A 35 -7.76 10.52 -3.07
CA CYS A 35 -6.43 10.26 -2.52
C CYS A 35 -5.83 8.97 -3.10
N VAL A 36 -6.61 7.89 -3.19
CA VAL A 36 -6.16 6.62 -3.77
C VAL A 36 -5.84 6.78 -5.25
N ALA A 37 -6.71 7.41 -6.04
CA ALA A 37 -6.48 7.62 -7.47
C ALA A 37 -5.24 8.49 -7.73
N PHE A 38 -5.09 9.58 -6.98
CA PHE A 38 -3.92 10.45 -7.08
C PHE A 38 -2.64 9.74 -6.63
N GLY A 39 -2.67 9.03 -5.51
CA GLY A 39 -1.55 8.24 -5.01
C GLY A 39 -1.13 7.14 -5.97
N ALA A 40 -2.08 6.40 -6.55
CA ALA A 40 -1.82 5.36 -7.54
C ALA A 40 -1.17 5.93 -8.82
N GLY A 41 -1.70 7.04 -9.33
CA GLY A 41 -1.12 7.72 -10.49
C GLY A 41 0.30 8.24 -10.22
N PHE A 42 0.51 8.86 -9.05
CA PHE A 42 1.83 9.34 -8.65
C PHE A 42 2.83 8.18 -8.46
N MET A 43 2.42 7.09 -7.81
CA MET A 43 3.27 5.91 -7.61
C MET A 43 3.64 5.23 -8.92
N LEU A 44 2.68 5.10 -9.85
CA LEU A 44 2.96 4.59 -11.20
C LEU A 44 3.96 5.49 -11.95
N SER A 45 3.81 6.81 -11.83
CA SER A 45 4.74 7.78 -12.42
C SER A 45 6.15 7.61 -11.84
N VAL A 46 6.32 7.58 -10.52
CA VAL A 46 7.62 7.38 -9.86
C VAL A 46 8.23 6.02 -10.23
N ALA A 47 7.42 4.96 -10.29
CA ALA A 47 7.89 3.64 -10.67
C ALA A 47 8.47 3.62 -12.10
N LEU A 48 7.79 4.24 -13.06
CA LEU A 48 8.19 4.21 -14.47
C LEU A 48 9.23 5.27 -14.85
N ALA A 49 9.15 6.47 -14.27
CA ALA A 49 9.98 7.61 -14.65
C ALA A 49 11.26 7.72 -13.81
N GLU A 50 11.30 7.15 -12.61
CA GLU A 50 12.42 7.31 -11.69
C GLU A 50 13.00 5.94 -11.28
N VAL A 51 12.18 5.02 -10.73
CA VAL A 51 12.69 3.72 -10.22
C VAL A 51 13.17 2.80 -11.34
N LEU A 52 12.38 2.62 -12.39
CA LEU A 52 12.70 1.70 -13.47
C LEU A 52 13.96 2.13 -14.25
N PRO A 53 14.10 3.40 -14.69
CA PRO A 53 15.32 3.85 -15.37
C PRO A 53 16.56 3.69 -14.49
N GLU A 54 16.48 4.10 -13.23
CA GLU A 54 17.58 3.97 -12.26
C GLU A 54 17.99 2.50 -12.07
N ALA A 55 17.02 1.58 -12.00
CA ALA A 55 17.31 0.16 -11.91
C ALA A 55 18.09 -0.36 -13.13
N PHE A 56 17.76 0.10 -14.34
CA PHE A 56 18.49 -0.25 -15.56
C PHE A 56 19.86 0.41 -15.66
N GLU A 57 20.01 1.64 -15.18
CA GLU A 57 21.32 2.31 -15.11
C GLU A 57 22.28 1.60 -14.15
N MET A 58 21.79 1.17 -12.98
CA MET A 58 22.59 0.46 -11.98
C MET A 58 22.83 -1.02 -12.33
N GLY A 59 21.77 -1.72 -12.74
CA GLY A 59 21.74 -3.18 -12.89
C GLY A 59 21.85 -3.67 -14.33
N GLY A 60 21.94 -2.79 -15.32
CA GLY A 60 22.01 -3.14 -16.73
C GLY A 60 20.90 -4.11 -17.15
N ARG A 61 21.26 -5.16 -17.89
CA ARG A 61 20.28 -6.14 -18.39
C ARG A 61 19.71 -7.05 -17.31
N SER A 62 20.40 -7.24 -16.18
CA SER A 62 19.87 -8.00 -15.04
C SER A 62 18.71 -7.29 -14.34
N ALA A 63 18.57 -5.96 -14.47
CA ALA A 63 17.44 -5.22 -13.93
C ALA A 63 16.09 -5.76 -14.42
N ALA A 64 16.02 -6.14 -15.71
CA ALA A 64 14.82 -6.74 -16.29
C ALA A 64 14.40 -8.04 -15.58
N LEU A 65 15.37 -8.86 -15.16
CA LEU A 65 15.10 -10.09 -14.42
C LEU A 65 14.55 -9.80 -13.03
N TYR A 66 15.08 -8.79 -12.32
CA TYR A 66 14.59 -8.38 -11.01
C TYR A 66 13.18 -7.78 -11.08
N VAL A 67 12.91 -6.96 -12.10
CA VAL A 67 11.57 -6.40 -12.34
C VAL A 67 10.58 -7.52 -12.66
N LEU A 68 10.95 -8.46 -13.53
CA LEU A 68 10.11 -9.62 -13.86
C LEU A 68 9.87 -10.49 -12.64
N LEU A 69 10.90 -10.77 -11.84
CA LEU A 69 10.78 -11.55 -10.61
C LEU A 69 9.85 -10.87 -9.62
N GLY A 70 10.00 -9.56 -9.40
CA GLY A 70 9.11 -8.77 -8.55
C GLY A 70 7.66 -8.84 -9.02
N TYR A 71 7.42 -8.67 -10.32
CA TYR A 71 6.09 -8.82 -10.92
C TYR A 71 5.51 -10.22 -10.71
N LEU A 72 6.29 -11.28 -10.98
CA LEU A 72 5.84 -12.66 -10.83
C LEU A 72 5.53 -13.01 -9.37
N LEU A 73 6.29 -12.47 -8.40
CA LEU A 73 6.00 -12.67 -6.98
C LEU A 73 4.68 -12.03 -6.57
N VAL A 74 4.40 -10.81 -7.03
CA VAL A 74 3.10 -10.14 -6.80
C VAL A 74 1.97 -10.87 -7.52
N HIS A 75 2.19 -11.28 -8.77
CA HIS A 75 1.19 -12.01 -9.55
C HIS A 75 0.84 -13.35 -8.90
N LEU A 76 1.86 -14.08 -8.44
CA LEU A 76 1.67 -15.36 -7.75
C LEU A 76 0.90 -15.16 -6.44
N SER A 77 1.25 -14.14 -5.64
CA SER A 77 0.53 -13.87 -4.39
C SER A 77 -0.94 -13.52 -4.65
N GLN A 78 -1.24 -12.73 -5.67
CA GLN A 78 -2.61 -12.42 -6.08
C GLN A 78 -3.36 -13.64 -6.63
N HIS A 79 -2.68 -14.59 -7.28
CA HIS A 79 -3.38 -15.76 -7.81
C HIS A 79 -3.56 -16.87 -6.77
N THR A 80 -2.67 -16.98 -5.78
CA THR A 80 -2.66 -18.09 -4.82
C THR A 80 -3.27 -17.73 -3.46
N ALA A 81 -3.06 -16.49 -2.99
CA ALA A 81 -3.44 -16.08 -1.64
C ALA A 81 -4.80 -15.38 -1.57
N THR A 82 -5.35 -14.93 -2.69
CA THR A 82 -6.71 -14.39 -2.77
C THR A 82 -7.64 -15.40 -3.44
N GLU A 83 -8.60 -15.92 -2.69
CA GLU A 83 -9.74 -16.64 -3.25
C GLU A 83 -10.48 -15.71 -4.24
N HIS A 84 -11.08 -16.28 -5.29
CA HIS A 84 -11.74 -15.52 -6.33
C HIS A 84 -12.80 -14.57 -5.74
N PHE A 85 -12.51 -13.27 -5.76
CA PHE A 85 -13.52 -12.24 -5.54
C PHE A 85 -14.36 -12.13 -6.82
N HIS A 86 -15.67 -12.30 -6.69
CA HIS A 86 -16.59 -11.90 -7.74
C HIS A 86 -16.55 -10.36 -7.85
N PHE A 87 -16.20 -9.85 -9.03
CA PHE A 87 -16.26 -8.42 -9.33
C PHE A 87 -17.72 -8.03 -9.59
N GLY A 88 -18.36 -7.41 -8.60
CA GLY A 88 -19.73 -6.92 -8.62
C GLY A 88 -20.04 -6.18 -7.33
N GLU A 89 -21.22 -5.54 -7.24
CA GLU A 89 -21.78 -5.01 -5.99
C GLU A 89 -22.20 -6.20 -5.11
N GLU A 90 -21.23 -6.98 -4.65
CA GLU A 90 -21.43 -8.19 -3.85
C GLU A 90 -22.06 -7.80 -2.52
N THR A 91 -23.32 -8.22 -2.32
CA THR A 91 -24.11 -7.98 -1.10
C THR A 91 -23.76 -8.96 0.03
N HIS A 92 -22.70 -9.74 -0.13
CA HIS A 92 -22.25 -10.70 0.87
C HIS A 92 -21.66 -9.98 2.08
N SER A 93 -22.05 -10.45 3.27
CA SER A 93 -21.44 -10.02 4.52
C SER A 93 -19.93 -10.30 4.49
N VAL A 94 -19.12 -9.29 4.78
CA VAL A 94 -17.68 -9.47 4.99
C VAL A 94 -17.50 -10.46 6.14
N THR A 95 -16.87 -11.60 5.88
CA THR A 95 -16.59 -12.58 6.92
C THR A 95 -15.34 -12.17 7.70
N HIS A 96 -15.24 -12.60 8.96
CA HIS A 96 -14.02 -12.42 9.75
C HIS A 96 -12.78 -12.97 9.01
N GLN A 97 -12.91 -14.09 8.31
CA GLN A 97 -11.81 -14.69 7.54
C GLN A 97 -11.38 -13.82 6.34
N ALA A 98 -12.34 -13.20 5.64
CA ALA A 98 -12.02 -12.23 4.60
C ALA A 98 -11.28 -11.01 5.17
N GLY A 99 -11.69 -10.53 6.35
CA GLY A 99 -10.99 -9.46 7.07
C GLY A 99 -9.56 -9.82 7.44
N VAL A 100 -9.33 -10.99 8.04
CA VAL A 100 -7.97 -11.47 8.37
C VAL A 100 -7.10 -11.60 7.11
N THR A 101 -7.66 -12.12 6.03
CA THR A 101 -6.93 -12.27 4.75
C THR A 101 -6.52 -10.91 4.19
N ALA A 102 -7.44 -9.93 4.20
CA ALA A 102 -7.15 -8.56 3.79
C ALA A 102 -6.04 -7.92 4.66
N LEU A 103 -6.07 -8.16 5.98
CA LEU A 103 -5.04 -7.66 6.90
C LEU A 103 -3.66 -8.25 6.59
N ILE A 104 -3.57 -9.56 6.36
CA ILE A 104 -2.31 -10.22 6.00
C ILE A 104 -1.77 -9.67 4.68
N GLY A 105 -2.63 -9.53 3.66
CA GLY A 105 -2.24 -8.94 2.38
C GLY A 105 -1.71 -7.51 2.53
N LEU A 106 -2.35 -6.72 3.39
CA LEU A 106 -1.94 -5.34 3.64
C LEU A 106 -0.65 -5.22 4.45
N LEU A 107 -0.42 -6.13 5.41
CA LEU A 107 0.85 -6.20 6.13
C LEU A 107 2.01 -6.48 5.17
N LEU A 108 1.82 -7.39 4.21
CA LEU A 108 2.81 -7.64 3.18
C LEU A 108 3.03 -6.41 2.28
N HIS A 109 1.95 -5.75 1.86
CA HIS A 109 2.02 -4.53 1.05
C HIS A 109 2.81 -3.42 1.75
N THR A 110 2.43 -3.09 2.99
CA THR A 110 3.07 -2.05 3.81
C THR A 110 4.51 -2.37 4.18
N PHE A 111 4.87 -3.64 4.30
CA PHE A 111 6.26 -4.05 4.45
C PHE A 111 7.09 -3.64 3.21
N PHE A 112 6.59 -3.92 2.00
CA PHE A 112 7.28 -3.57 0.77
C PHE A 112 7.35 -2.06 0.54
N ASP A 113 6.40 -1.27 1.03
CA ASP A 113 6.52 0.18 1.04
C ASP A 113 7.71 0.66 1.86
N GLY A 114 7.92 0.07 3.04
CA GLY A 114 9.11 0.34 3.86
C GLY A 114 10.41 -0.01 3.12
N VAL A 115 10.44 -1.18 2.47
CA VAL A 115 11.58 -1.62 1.64
C VAL A 115 11.83 -0.63 0.49
N ALA A 116 10.77 -0.15 -0.18
CA ALA A 116 10.88 0.81 -1.27
C ALA A 116 11.43 2.16 -0.80
N ILE A 117 10.95 2.70 0.33
CA ILE A 117 11.49 3.93 0.92
C ILE A 117 12.97 3.76 1.26
N ALA A 118 13.32 2.68 1.95
CA ALA A 118 14.70 2.41 2.35
C ALA A 118 15.62 2.26 1.13
N SER A 119 15.18 1.53 0.10
CA SER A 119 15.94 1.33 -1.14
C SER A 119 16.10 2.63 -1.91
N GLY A 120 15.05 3.46 -2.00
CA GLY A 120 15.12 4.76 -2.65
C GLY A 120 16.17 5.67 -2.02
N PHE A 121 16.22 5.75 -0.69
CA PHE A 121 17.25 6.50 0.03
C PHE A 121 18.65 5.87 -0.06
N ALA A 122 18.75 4.56 -0.22
CA ALA A 122 20.03 3.89 -0.45
C ALA A 122 20.63 4.22 -1.83
N VAL A 123 19.79 4.56 -2.80
CA VAL A 123 20.21 5.01 -4.13
C VAL A 123 20.47 6.52 -4.15
N SER A 124 19.48 7.34 -3.80
CA SER A 124 19.66 8.79 -3.71
C SER A 124 18.62 9.48 -2.80
N GLN A 125 19.00 10.62 -2.23
CA GLN A 125 18.09 11.43 -1.40
C GLN A 125 16.84 11.86 -2.17
N ARG A 126 16.98 12.22 -3.45
CA ARG A 126 15.87 12.65 -4.31
C ARG A 126 14.89 11.51 -4.56
N LEU A 127 15.39 10.33 -4.95
CA LEU A 127 14.55 9.17 -5.22
C LEU A 127 13.83 8.71 -3.94
N GLY A 128 14.53 8.67 -2.81
CA GLY A 128 13.94 8.33 -1.51
C GLY A 128 12.78 9.25 -1.12
N ILE A 129 12.91 10.57 -1.33
CA ILE A 129 11.82 11.52 -1.07
C ILE A 129 10.64 11.29 -2.03
N LEU A 130 10.88 11.07 -3.32
CA LEU A 130 9.82 10.82 -4.30
C LEU A 130 9.04 9.54 -3.98
N VAL A 131 9.74 8.45 -3.66
CA VAL A 131 9.12 7.18 -3.25
C VAL A 131 8.35 7.33 -1.95
N PHE A 132 8.91 8.02 -0.95
CA PHE A 132 8.22 8.33 0.29
C PHE A 132 6.90 9.10 0.05
N LEU A 133 6.93 10.14 -0.78
CA LEU A 133 5.73 10.92 -1.09
C LEU A 133 4.70 10.04 -1.81
N ALA A 134 5.13 9.23 -2.79
CA ALA A 134 4.25 8.31 -3.50
C ALA A 134 3.49 7.38 -2.55
N ILE A 135 4.21 6.85 -1.56
CA ILE A 135 3.67 5.96 -0.54
C ILE A 135 2.75 6.71 0.41
N LEU A 136 3.21 7.83 0.97
CA LEU A 136 2.46 8.61 1.97
C LEU A 136 1.06 8.99 1.49
N LEU A 137 0.92 9.32 0.20
CA LEU A 137 -0.33 9.74 -0.43
C LEU A 137 -1.49 8.75 -0.27
N HIS A 138 -1.19 7.45 -0.19
CA HIS A 138 -2.20 6.41 -0.07
C HIS A 138 -2.27 5.73 1.30
N LYS A 139 -1.43 6.12 2.28
CA LYS A 139 -1.43 5.50 3.62
C LYS A 139 -2.66 5.79 4.47
N LEU A 140 -3.13 7.04 4.49
CA LEU A 140 -4.36 7.35 5.23
C LEU A 140 -5.59 6.61 4.65
N PRO A 141 -5.86 6.66 3.33
CA PRO A 141 -6.93 5.87 2.71
C PRO A 141 -6.83 4.36 2.98
N GLU A 142 -5.61 3.83 2.96
CA GLU A 142 -5.34 2.43 3.21
C GLU A 142 -5.70 2.03 4.66
N GLY A 143 -5.29 2.83 5.64
CA GLY A 143 -5.68 2.66 7.05
C GLY A 143 -7.19 2.71 7.26
N VAL A 144 -7.88 3.63 6.56
CA VAL A 144 -9.35 3.70 6.57
C VAL A 144 -9.96 2.43 6.00
N THR A 145 -9.42 1.93 4.89
CA THR A 145 -9.93 0.75 4.18
C THR A 145 -9.85 -0.50 5.04
N ILE A 146 -8.68 -0.79 5.62
CA ILE A 146 -8.51 -2.02 6.40
C ILE A 146 -9.34 -2.02 7.68
N SER A 147 -9.40 -0.89 8.38
CA SER A 147 -10.18 -0.78 9.62
C SER A 147 -11.67 -0.93 9.33
N SER A 148 -12.13 -0.39 8.18
CA SER A 148 -13.52 -0.56 7.72
C SER A 148 -13.83 -2.02 7.40
N ILE A 149 -12.90 -2.74 6.75
CA ILE A 149 -13.04 -4.18 6.47
C ILE A 149 -13.07 -4.99 7.78
N GLN A 150 -12.22 -4.67 8.76
CA GLN A 150 -12.20 -5.34 10.06
C GLN A 150 -13.53 -5.18 10.81
N ILE A 151 -14.06 -3.95 10.87
CA ILE A 151 -15.36 -3.68 11.49
C ILE A 151 -16.48 -4.41 10.76
N ALA A 152 -16.47 -4.38 9.42
CA ALA A 152 -17.45 -5.12 8.62
C ALA A 152 -17.37 -6.64 8.84
N GLY A 153 -16.18 -7.16 9.14
CA GLY A 153 -15.93 -8.57 9.52
C GLY A 153 -16.29 -8.93 10.96
N GLY A 154 -16.79 -7.97 11.77
CA GLY A 154 -17.22 -8.18 13.15
C GLY A 154 -16.20 -7.79 14.23
N THR A 155 -15.08 -7.15 13.87
CA THR A 155 -14.09 -6.65 14.83
C THR A 155 -14.59 -5.35 15.49
N GLU A 156 -14.42 -5.24 16.81
CA GLU A 156 -14.75 -4.02 17.56
C GLU A 156 -13.92 -2.81 17.07
N PRO A 157 -14.50 -1.59 16.97
CA PRO A 157 -13.80 -0.43 16.40
C PRO A 157 -12.46 -0.08 17.04
N ASN A 158 -12.28 -0.33 18.34
CA ASN A 158 -11.02 -0.07 19.05
C ASN A 158 -9.94 -1.14 18.81
N ARG A 159 -10.31 -2.27 18.22
CA ARG A 159 -9.43 -3.40 17.87
C ARG A 159 -9.20 -3.52 16.37
N ALA A 160 -9.98 -2.79 15.57
CA ALA A 160 -9.95 -2.78 14.11
C ALA A 160 -8.78 -1.96 13.55
#